data_AF-A0A9P6H2J5-F1
#
_entry.id   AF-A0A9P6H2J5-F1
#
_cell.length_a   1.000
_cell.length_b   1.000
_cell.length_c   1.000
_cell.angle_alpha   90.00
_cell.angle_beta   90.00
_cell.angle_gamma   90.00
#
_symmetry.space_group_name_H-M   'P 1'
#
loop_
_entity.id
_entity.type
_entity.pdbx_description
1 polymer ?
#
loop_
_entity_poly.entity_id
_entity_poly.type
_entity_poly.pdbx_seq_one_letter_code
_entity_poly.pdbx_strand_id
1 'polypeptide(L)'
;MNNSKNILEEILKLDSSFLDSSLLQNILSKKSRSTPTTASTPLEILKKKNLNLSNEIEKLRILENKKNEIYNKINNERLKLAKKYICDEDSIMNLRNILETQEREIEDLNKALVNVNKPSYNQLYLGILRGLGVDFSKNICRIRNRRLKNIVEVEIDKKDEPVYLTTNRIWENM
;
A
#
# COMPACT_ATOMS: atom_id res chain seq x y z
N MET A 1 -2.69 -13.69 -6.33
CA MET A 1 -1.29 -14.02 -5.95
C MET A 1 -0.84 -15.35 -6.59
N ASN A 2 -1.03 -15.58 -7.91
CA ASN A 2 -0.74 -16.88 -8.55
C ASN A 2 0.35 -16.87 -9.64
N ASN A 3 0.87 -15.71 -10.05
CA ASN A 3 1.77 -15.64 -11.21
C ASN A 3 3.23 -16.00 -10.91
N SER A 4 3.72 -15.76 -9.69
CA SER A 4 5.12 -16.06 -9.32
C SER A 4 5.39 -17.56 -9.19
N LYS A 5 4.39 -18.34 -8.78
CA LYS A 5 4.50 -19.82 -8.73
C LYS A 5 4.55 -20.43 -10.13
N ASN A 6 3.79 -19.87 -11.08
CA ASN A 6 3.77 -20.36 -12.47
C ASN A 6 5.10 -20.18 -13.18
N ILE A 7 5.78 -19.04 -12.96
CA ILE A 7 7.09 -18.75 -13.57
C ILE A 7 8.18 -19.68 -13.01
N LEU A 8 8.16 -19.93 -11.69
CA LEU A 8 9.10 -20.86 -11.06
C LEU A 8 8.90 -22.31 -11.53
N GLU A 9 7.65 -22.74 -11.73
CA GLU A 9 7.34 -24.05 -12.30
C GLU A 9 7.76 -24.17 -13.77
N GLU A 10 7.66 -23.11 -14.57
CA GLU A 10 8.18 -23.09 -15.95
C GLU A 10 9.71 -23.18 -16.00
N ILE A 11 10.41 -22.46 -15.11
CA ILE A 11 11.89 -22.52 -15.01
C ILE A 11 12.34 -23.95 -14.64
N LEU A 12 11.67 -24.59 -13.66
CA LEU A 12 11.99 -25.96 -13.25
C LEU A 12 11.66 -27.01 -14.33
N LYS A 13 10.60 -26.80 -15.13
CA LYS A 13 10.25 -27.67 -16.26
C LYS A 13 11.21 -27.52 -17.44
N LEU A 14 11.78 -26.33 -17.64
CA LEU A 14 12.80 -26.09 -18.66
C LEU A 14 14.12 -26.79 -18.32
N ASP A 15 14.55 -26.74 -17.06
CA ASP A 15 15.79 -27.42 -16.61
C ASP A 15 15.71 -28.94 -16.73
N SER A 16 14.56 -29.56 -16.47
CA SER A 16 14.39 -31.01 -16.62
C SER A 16 14.36 -31.46 -18.09
N SER A 17 13.85 -30.62 -19.00
CA SER A 17 13.89 -30.86 -20.46
C SER A 17 15.28 -30.65 -21.08
N PHE A 18 16.17 -29.93 -20.38
CA PHE A 18 17.52 -29.62 -20.85
C PHE A 18 18.52 -30.77 -20.61
N LEU A 19 18.24 -31.65 -19.65
CA LEU A 19 18.99 -32.89 -19.39
C LEU A 19 18.45 -34.05 -20.23
N ASP A 20 18.35 -33.85 -21.54
CA ASP A 20 17.94 -34.89 -22.48
C ASP A 20 19.11 -35.89 -22.65
N SER A 21 19.23 -36.77 -21.66
CA SER A 21 20.19 -37.87 -21.54
C SER A 21 20.12 -38.87 -22.71
N SER A 22 19.08 -38.75 -23.56
CA SER A 22 18.90 -39.48 -24.81
C SER A 22 19.92 -39.06 -25.91
N LEU A 23 20.36 -37.79 -25.94
CA LEU A 23 21.36 -37.31 -26.90
C LEU A 23 22.78 -37.77 -26.53
N LEU A 24 23.09 -37.84 -25.23
CA LEU A 24 24.37 -38.35 -24.74
C LEU A 24 24.51 -39.88 -24.91
N GLN A 25 23.42 -40.64 -24.76
CA GLN A 25 23.43 -42.09 -25.03
C GLN A 25 23.66 -42.44 -26.50
N ASN A 26 23.19 -41.61 -27.45
CA ASN A 26 23.44 -41.81 -28.88
C ASN A 26 24.90 -41.58 -29.29
N ILE A 27 25.66 -40.82 -28.50
CA ILE A 27 27.09 -40.59 -28.73
C ILE A 27 27.94 -41.75 -28.19
N LEU A 28 27.51 -42.37 -27.09
CA LEU A 28 28.19 -43.53 -26.48
C LEU A 28 27.89 -44.86 -27.21
N SER A 29 26.73 -45.00 -27.86
CA SER A 29 26.31 -46.25 -28.51
C SER A 29 26.86 -46.47 -29.93
N LYS A 30 27.42 -45.45 -30.59
CA LYS A 30 27.97 -45.55 -31.96
C LYS A 30 29.45 -45.92 -32.01
N LYS A 31 29.82 -47.02 -31.35
CA LYS A 31 31.12 -47.69 -31.56
C LYS A 31 30.92 -49.08 -32.18
N SER A 32 30.23 -49.14 -33.32
CA SER A 32 30.29 -50.32 -34.20
C SER A 32 31.44 -50.14 -35.19
N ARG A 33 32.40 -51.07 -35.12
CA ARG A 33 33.51 -51.24 -36.07
C ARG A 33 32.95 -51.33 -37.50
N SER A 34 33.36 -50.43 -38.37
CA SER A 34 33.36 -50.67 -39.82
C SER A 34 34.80 -50.66 -40.34
N THR A 35 35.14 -51.72 -41.05
CA THR A 35 36.40 -51.91 -41.78
C THR A 35 36.55 -50.86 -42.90
N PRO A 36 37.78 -50.45 -43.26
CA PRO A 36 37.98 -49.37 -44.22
C PRO A 36 37.82 -49.88 -45.65
N THR A 37 36.86 -49.34 -46.38
CA THR A 37 36.81 -49.46 -47.84
C THR A 37 37.10 -48.08 -48.42
N THR A 38 38.10 -48.02 -49.30
CA THR A 38 38.65 -46.83 -50.00
C THR A 38 39.27 -45.74 -49.11
N ALA A 39 40.60 -45.65 -49.15
CA ALA A 39 41.37 -44.62 -48.47
C ALA A 39 41.08 -43.24 -49.08
N SER A 40 40.11 -42.53 -48.52
CA SER A 40 40.01 -41.07 -48.68
C SER A 40 41.35 -40.47 -48.27
N THR A 41 41.91 -39.59 -49.09
CA THR A 41 43.19 -38.96 -48.78
C THR A 41 43.11 -38.25 -47.41
N PRO A 42 44.17 -38.21 -46.59
CA PRO A 42 44.16 -37.55 -45.28
C PRO A 42 43.60 -36.11 -45.32
N LEU A 43 43.75 -35.44 -46.47
CA LEU A 43 43.23 -34.12 -46.78
C LEU A 43 41.68 -34.07 -46.80
N GLU A 44 41.00 -35.08 -47.34
CA GLU A 44 39.54 -35.15 -47.38
C GLU A 44 38.94 -35.40 -45.99
N ILE A 45 39.61 -36.23 -45.18
CA ILE A 45 39.23 -36.48 -43.79
C ILE A 45 39.35 -35.18 -42.98
N LEU A 46 40.46 -34.44 -43.16
CA LEU A 46 40.68 -33.15 -42.53
C LEU A 46 39.65 -32.10 -42.97
N LYS A 47 39.33 -32.01 -44.27
CA LYS A 47 38.27 -31.13 -44.78
C LYS A 47 36.91 -31.44 -44.15
N LYS A 48 36.56 -32.72 -44.04
CA LYS A 48 35.29 -33.15 -43.41
C LYS A 48 35.26 -32.83 -41.91
N LYS A 49 36.37 -33.00 -41.20
CA LYS A 49 36.48 -32.59 -39.79
C LYS A 49 36.38 -31.08 -39.62
N ASN A 50 37.04 -30.30 -40.48
CA ASN A 50 36.91 -28.84 -40.46
C ASN A 50 35.48 -28.37 -40.71
N LEU A 51 34.79 -28.97 -41.68
CA LEU A 51 33.38 -28.65 -41.94
C LEU A 51 32.50 -28.97 -40.72
N ASN A 52 32.72 -30.11 -40.06
CA ASN A 52 31.99 -30.47 -38.85
C ASN A 52 32.26 -29.50 -37.70
N LEU A 53 33.52 -29.10 -37.49
CA LEU A 53 33.90 -28.11 -36.48
C LEU A 53 33.28 -26.75 -36.76
N SER A 54 33.29 -26.28 -38.03
CA SER A 54 32.64 -25.03 -38.41
C SER A 54 31.13 -25.07 -38.14
N ASN A 55 30.45 -26.17 -38.48
CA ASN A 55 29.03 -26.34 -38.19
C ASN A 55 28.74 -26.37 -36.68
N GLU A 56 29.65 -26.92 -35.88
CA GLU A 56 29.51 -26.95 -34.42
C GLU A 56 29.73 -25.57 -33.80
N ILE A 57 30.72 -24.81 -34.29
CA ILE A 57 30.92 -23.40 -33.92
C ILE A 57 29.68 -22.57 -34.25
N GLU A 58 29.09 -22.78 -35.42
CA GLU A 58 27.89 -22.03 -35.84
C GLU A 58 26.67 -22.37 -34.97
N LYS A 59 26.48 -23.65 -34.61
CA LYS A 59 25.45 -24.07 -33.65
C LYS A 59 25.65 -23.41 -32.28
N LEU A 60 26.89 -23.39 -31.78
CA LEU A 60 27.21 -22.76 -30.49
C LEU A 60 26.93 -21.25 -30.52
N ARG A 61 27.27 -20.56 -31.61
CA ARG A 61 26.91 -19.14 -31.80
C ARG A 61 25.42 -18.89 -31.78
N ILE A 62 24.62 -19.73 -32.44
CA ILE A 62 23.15 -19.62 -32.43
C ILE A 62 22.61 -19.79 -31.01
N LEU A 63 23.13 -20.76 -30.24
CA LEU A 63 22.74 -20.97 -28.85
C LEU A 63 23.14 -19.79 -27.95
N GLU A 64 24.33 -19.23 -28.13
CA GLU A 64 24.80 -18.06 -27.40
C GLU A 64 23.91 -16.85 -27.65
N ASN A 65 23.54 -16.59 -28.90
CA ASN A 65 22.62 -15.51 -29.26
C ASN A 65 21.25 -15.68 -28.59
N LYS A 66 20.68 -16.89 -28.64
CA LYS A 66 19.40 -17.19 -27.96
C LYS A 66 19.51 -16.97 -26.44
N LYS A 67 20.61 -17.37 -25.83
CA LYS A 67 20.85 -17.17 -24.40
C LYS A 67 20.94 -15.68 -24.05
N ASN A 68 21.63 -14.90 -24.88
CA ASN A 68 21.74 -13.44 -24.71
C ASN A 68 20.38 -12.75 -24.84
N GLU A 69 19.55 -13.15 -25.79
CA GLU A 69 18.18 -12.62 -25.92
C GLU A 69 17.32 -12.91 -24.68
N ILE A 70 17.39 -14.14 -24.15
CA ILE A 70 16.67 -14.52 -22.92
C ILE A 70 17.19 -13.71 -21.74
N TYR A 71 18.50 -13.59 -21.60
CA TYR A 71 19.13 -12.81 -20.53
C TYR A 71 18.68 -11.35 -20.57
N ASN A 72 18.67 -10.74 -21.77
CA ASN A 72 18.22 -9.37 -21.95
C ASN A 72 16.75 -9.18 -21.58
N LYS A 73 15.87 -10.13 -21.94
CA LYS A 73 14.46 -10.10 -21.53
C LYS A 73 14.32 -10.15 -20.02
N ILE A 74 14.97 -11.10 -19.36
CA ILE A 74 14.93 -11.23 -17.90
C ILE A 74 15.48 -9.98 -17.21
N ASN A 75 16.59 -9.44 -17.70
CA ASN A 75 17.20 -8.24 -17.12
C ASN A 75 16.29 -7.02 -17.26
N ASN A 76 15.61 -6.87 -18.40
CA ASN A 76 14.63 -5.80 -18.60
C ASN A 76 13.42 -5.95 -17.66
N GLU A 77 12.93 -7.16 -17.45
CA GLU A 77 11.85 -7.41 -16.47
C GLU A 77 12.31 -7.12 -15.04
N ARG A 78 13.52 -7.55 -14.66
CA ARG A 78 14.11 -7.22 -13.35
C ARG A 78 14.21 -5.71 -13.15
N LEU A 79 14.66 -4.98 -14.15
CA LEU A 79 14.77 -3.51 -14.08
C LEU A 79 13.38 -2.87 -13.94
N LYS A 80 12.38 -3.37 -14.68
CA LYS A 80 10.99 -2.89 -14.58
C LYS A 80 10.40 -3.12 -13.20
N LEU A 81 10.61 -4.31 -12.64
CA LEU A 81 10.16 -4.65 -11.28
C LEU A 81 10.88 -3.82 -10.22
N ALA A 82 12.19 -3.60 -10.35
CA ALA A 82 12.95 -2.75 -9.43
C ALA A 82 12.44 -1.30 -9.44
N LYS A 83 12.17 -0.73 -10.62
CA LYS A 83 11.56 0.60 -10.74
C LYS A 83 10.20 0.66 -10.07
N LYS A 84 9.34 -0.34 -10.31
CA LYS A 84 8.04 -0.41 -9.67
C LYS A 84 8.15 -0.48 -8.15
N TYR A 85 9.07 -1.29 -7.63
CA TYR A 85 9.33 -1.42 -6.20
C TYR A 85 9.68 -0.07 -5.56
N ILE A 86 10.55 0.71 -6.20
CA ILE A 86 10.92 2.05 -5.73
C ILE A 86 9.69 2.98 -5.72
N CYS A 87 8.89 3.00 -6.79
CA CYS A 87 7.67 3.81 -6.82
C CYS A 87 6.66 3.41 -5.74
N ASP A 88 6.53 2.11 -5.47
CA ASP A 88 5.64 1.59 -4.43
C ASP A 88 6.15 1.99 -3.03
N GLU A 89 7.46 1.93 -2.77
CA GLU A 89 8.08 2.42 -1.52
C GLU A 89 7.86 3.92 -1.32
N ASP A 90 8.10 4.74 -2.35
CA ASP A 90 7.84 6.18 -2.30
C ASP A 90 6.37 6.49 -2.00
N SER A 91 5.44 5.71 -2.60
CA SER A 91 4.01 5.83 -2.35
C SER A 91 3.64 5.48 -0.90
N ILE A 92 4.25 4.42 -0.34
CA ILE A 92 4.08 4.04 1.06
C ILE A 92 4.59 5.15 1.99
N MET A 93 5.75 5.73 1.70
CA MET A 93 6.30 6.82 2.50
C MET A 93 5.37 8.04 2.50
N ASN A 94 4.84 8.41 1.33
CA ASN A 94 3.86 9.50 1.21
C ASN A 94 2.59 9.23 2.01
N LEU A 95 2.04 8.01 1.93
CA LEU A 95 0.85 7.62 2.69
C LEU A 95 1.10 7.65 4.21
N ARG A 96 2.29 7.24 4.67
CA ARG A 96 2.66 7.34 6.10
C ARG A 96 2.71 8.78 6.57
N ASN A 97 3.30 9.67 5.78
CA ASN A 97 3.34 11.09 6.10
C ASN A 97 1.93 11.70 6.19
N ILE A 98 1.04 11.35 5.24
CA ILE A 98 -0.36 11.79 5.27
C ILE A 98 -1.06 11.27 6.53
N LEU A 99 -0.88 9.99 6.86
CA LEU A 99 -1.48 9.39 8.06
C LEU A 99 -1.02 10.10 9.33
N GLU A 100 0.28 10.39 9.46
CA GLU A 100 0.82 11.13 10.61
C GLU A 100 0.23 12.55 10.71
N THR A 101 0.04 13.23 9.59
CA THR A 101 -0.61 14.55 9.59
C THR A 101 -2.07 14.48 10.02
N GLN A 102 -2.81 13.47 9.57
CA GLN A 102 -4.21 13.26 9.96
C GLN A 102 -4.34 12.88 11.44
N GLU A 103 -3.43 12.06 11.97
CA GLU A 103 -3.41 11.71 13.39
C GLU A 103 -3.20 12.95 14.27
N ARG A 104 -2.30 13.85 13.88
CA ARG A 104 -2.12 15.13 14.57
C ARG A 104 -3.37 16.00 14.53
N GLU A 105 -4.02 16.09 13.37
CA GLU A 105 -5.28 16.85 13.23
C GLU A 105 -6.40 16.26 14.10
N ILE A 106 -6.51 14.93 14.16
CA ILE A 106 -7.44 14.24 15.06
C ILE A 106 -7.13 14.56 16.52
N GLU A 107 -5.86 14.58 16.92
CA GLU A 107 -5.45 14.92 18.28
C GLU A 107 -5.83 16.37 18.64
N ASP A 108 -5.59 17.31 17.73
CA ASP A 108 -5.92 18.73 17.92
C ASP A 108 -7.44 18.95 18.00
N LEU A 109 -8.21 18.28 17.13
CA LEU A 109 -9.68 18.30 17.18
C LEU A 109 -10.21 17.67 18.48
N ASN A 110 -9.61 16.59 18.96
CA ASN A 110 -9.98 16.00 20.24
C ASN A 110 -9.68 16.94 21.42
N LYS A 111 -8.54 17.62 21.42
CA LYS A 111 -8.22 18.66 22.41
C LYS A 111 -9.26 19.79 22.38
N ALA A 112 -9.63 20.25 21.19
CA ALA A 112 -10.66 21.27 21.02
C ALA A 112 -12.03 20.78 21.53
N LEU A 113 -12.41 19.55 21.23
CA LEU A 113 -13.67 18.95 21.66
C LEU A 113 -13.75 18.80 23.19
N VAL A 114 -12.65 18.43 23.85
CA VAL A 114 -12.57 18.42 25.33
C VAL A 114 -12.80 19.83 25.90
N ASN A 115 -12.32 20.87 25.24
CA ASN A 115 -12.55 22.25 25.68
C ASN A 115 -13.99 22.71 25.45
N VAL A 116 -14.66 22.27 24.38
CA VAL A 116 -16.07 22.59 24.10
C VAL A 116 -17.03 21.81 25.02
N ASN A 117 -16.70 20.57 25.39
CA ASN A 117 -17.52 19.72 26.25
C ASN A 117 -17.44 20.07 27.74
N LYS A 118 -16.54 20.98 28.16
CA LYS A 118 -16.58 21.52 29.51
C LYS A 118 -17.75 22.50 29.60
N PRO A 119 -18.76 22.26 30.45
CA PRO A 119 -19.83 23.22 30.63
C PRO A 119 -19.22 24.53 31.11
N SER A 120 -19.58 25.64 30.46
CA SER A 120 -19.11 26.94 30.91
C SER A 120 -19.61 27.20 32.33
N TYR A 121 -18.92 28.05 33.08
CA TYR A 121 -19.34 28.44 34.43
C TYR A 121 -20.82 28.90 34.45
N ASN A 122 -21.26 29.58 33.39
CA ASN A 122 -22.65 30.00 33.23
C ASN A 122 -23.62 28.84 33.01
N GLN A 123 -23.23 27.83 32.22
CA GLN A 123 -24.07 26.63 32.05
C GLN A 123 -24.20 25.86 33.36
N LEU A 124 -23.13 25.78 34.15
CA LEU A 124 -23.16 25.20 35.49
C LEU A 124 -24.07 26.00 36.44
N TYR A 125 -23.93 27.34 36.45
CA TYR A 125 -24.76 28.23 37.25
C TYR A 125 -26.24 28.15 36.90
N LEU A 126 -26.58 28.16 35.60
CA LEU A 126 -27.96 27.95 35.13
C LEU A 126 -28.49 26.56 35.51
N GLY A 127 -27.63 25.53 35.48
CA GLY A 127 -27.97 24.19 35.98
C GLY A 127 -28.31 24.18 37.47
N ILE A 128 -27.56 24.90 38.31
CA ILE A 128 -27.83 25.06 39.74
C ILE A 128 -29.16 25.79 39.95
N LEU A 129 -29.39 26.91 39.25
CA LEU A 129 -30.64 27.67 39.35
C LEU A 129 -31.86 26.83 38.95
N ARG A 130 -31.71 26.00 37.91
CA ARG A 130 -32.75 25.04 37.51
C ARG A 130 -33.03 24.00 38.58
N GLY A 131 -31.99 23.53 39.28
CA GLY A 131 -32.12 22.68 40.47
C GLY A 131 -32.90 23.34 41.61
N LEU A 132 -32.73 24.64 41.80
CA LEU A 132 -33.47 25.47 42.75
C LEU A 132 -34.89 25.82 42.29
N GLY A 133 -35.29 25.39 41.09
CA GLY A 133 -36.63 25.59 40.53
C GLY A 133 -36.79 26.85 39.68
N VAL A 134 -35.70 27.47 39.25
CA VAL A 134 -35.69 28.64 38.35
C VAL A 134 -35.21 28.20 36.96
N ASP A 135 -36.10 28.25 35.96
CA ASP A 135 -35.80 27.86 34.58
C ASP A 135 -35.86 29.08 33.65
N PHE A 136 -34.84 29.26 32.81
CA PHE A 136 -34.74 30.38 31.88
C PHE A 136 -34.91 29.85 30.45
N SER A 137 -36.04 30.16 29.80
CA SER A 137 -36.34 29.69 28.45
C SER A 137 -36.86 30.83 27.58
N LYS A 138 -36.19 31.12 26.46
CA LYS A 138 -36.66 32.04 25.40
C LYS A 138 -37.36 33.30 25.95
N ASN A 139 -36.63 34.09 26.74
CA ASN A 139 -37.08 35.36 27.35
C ASN A 139 -38.14 35.22 28.46
N ILE A 140 -38.35 34.01 28.98
CA ILE A 140 -39.24 33.77 30.11
C ILE A 140 -38.40 33.14 31.23
N CYS A 141 -38.46 33.75 32.42
CA CYS A 141 -38.00 33.15 33.67
C CYS A 141 -39.19 32.45 34.34
N ARG A 142 -39.09 31.14 34.56
CA ARG A 142 -40.09 30.35 35.25
C ARG A 142 -39.57 29.94 36.61
N ILE A 143 -40.25 30.37 37.67
CA ILE A 143 -39.96 29.99 39.05
C ILE A 143 -41.02 29.01 39.53
N ARG A 144 -40.65 27.77 39.81
CA ARG A 144 -41.53 26.74 40.34
C ARG A 144 -41.36 26.60 41.84
N ASN A 145 -42.36 27.03 42.60
CA ASN A 145 -42.42 26.77 44.02
C ASN A 145 -42.95 25.35 44.27
N ARG A 146 -42.07 24.41 44.65
CA ARG A 146 -42.45 23.01 44.91
C ARG A 146 -43.39 22.85 46.10
N ARG A 147 -43.29 23.70 47.12
CA ARG A 147 -44.11 23.62 48.35
C ARG A 147 -45.55 24.05 48.10
N LEU A 148 -45.73 25.13 47.34
CA LEU A 148 -47.04 25.71 47.05
C LEU A 148 -47.63 25.21 45.72
N LYS A 149 -46.91 24.36 44.97
CA LYS A 149 -47.26 23.89 43.61
C LYS A 149 -47.57 25.02 42.60
N ASN A 150 -47.07 26.23 42.86
CA ASN A 150 -47.29 27.39 42.02
C ASN A 150 -46.12 27.58 41.06
N ILE A 151 -46.43 28.10 39.86
CA ILE A 151 -45.47 28.49 38.84
C ILE A 151 -45.64 29.99 38.62
N VAL A 152 -44.56 30.74 38.81
CA VAL A 152 -44.50 32.17 38.49
C VAL A 152 -43.69 32.32 37.22
N GLU A 153 -44.26 32.96 36.22
CA GLU A 153 -43.58 33.26 34.95
C GLU A 153 -43.36 34.76 34.86
N VAL A 154 -42.12 35.16 34.58
CA VAL A 154 -41.70 36.55 34.45
C VAL A 154 -41.08 36.72 33.06
N GLU A 155 -41.64 37.62 32.25
CA GLU A 155 -41.08 37.99 30.96
C GLU A 155 -39.80 38.83 31.17
N ILE A 156 -38.71 38.40 30.57
CA ILE A 156 -37.41 39.09 30.58
C ILE A 156 -37.37 39.97 29.33
N ASP A 157 -37.02 41.23 29.52
CA ASP A 157 -37.20 42.30 28.55
C ASP A 157 -36.59 42.02 27.16
N LYS A 158 -37.33 42.39 26.10
CA LYS A 158 -37.06 42.07 24.67
C LYS A 158 -35.95 42.91 24.04
N LYS A 159 -34.79 43.06 24.68
CA LYS A 159 -33.59 43.45 23.92
C LYS A 159 -33.02 42.16 23.33
N ASP A 160 -32.80 42.14 22.02
CA ASP A 160 -32.40 40.99 21.17
C ASP A 160 -31.07 40.29 21.55
N GLU A 161 -30.57 40.50 22.76
CA GLU A 161 -29.37 39.85 23.26
C GLU A 161 -29.74 38.57 24.05
N PRO A 162 -29.22 37.40 23.64
CA PRO A 162 -29.38 36.18 24.42
C PRO A 162 -29.00 36.40 25.90
N VAL A 163 -29.81 35.89 26.82
CA VAL A 163 -29.64 36.07 28.28
C VAL A 163 -28.22 35.75 28.77
N TYR A 164 -27.52 34.81 28.13
CA TYR A 164 -26.12 34.51 28.47
C TYR A 164 -25.13 35.65 28.18
N LEU A 165 -25.39 36.52 27.19
CA LEU A 165 -24.59 37.70 26.90
C LEU A 165 -24.79 38.80 27.95
N THR A 166 -26.03 39.01 28.39
CA THR A 166 -26.36 39.95 29.47
C THR A 166 -25.70 39.53 30.78
N THR A 167 -25.75 38.23 31.11
CA THR A 167 -25.09 37.67 32.29
C THR A 167 -23.57 37.85 32.21
N ASN A 168 -22.95 37.65 31.04
CA ASN A 168 -21.52 37.91 30.83
C ASN A 168 -21.16 39.39 31.04
N ARG A 169 -21.92 40.31 30.45
CA ARG A 169 -21.68 41.76 30.58
C ARG A 169 -21.78 42.28 32.00
N ILE A 170 -22.72 41.79 32.80
CA ILE A 170 -22.85 42.19 34.21
C ILE A 170 -21.64 41.72 35.02
N TRP A 171 -21.10 40.55 34.69
CA TRP A 171 -19.99 39.96 35.41
C TRP A 171 -18.62 40.56 35.05
N GLU A 172 -18.41 40.91 33.77
CA GLU A 172 -17.17 41.58 33.32
C GLU A 172 -17.03 43.03 33.84
N ASN A 173 -18.13 43.62 34.33
CA ASN A 173 -18.17 44.98 34.87
C ASN A 173 -18.20 45.04 36.42
N MET A 174 -18.08 43.89 37.11
CA MET A 174 -17.75 43.83 38.55
C MET A 174 -16.25 43.68 38.75
#